data_AF-A0A9X3X5F7-F1
#
_entry.id   AF-A0A9X3X5F7-F1
#
_cell.length_a   1.000
_cell.length_b   1.000
_cell.length_c   1.000
_cell.angle_alpha   90.00
_cell.angle_beta   90.00
_cell.angle_gamma   90.00
#
_symmetry.space_group_name_H-M   'P 1'
#
loop_
_entity.id
_entity.type
_entity.pdbx_description
1 polymer ?
#
loop_
_entity_poly.entity_id
_entity_poly.type
_entity_poly.pdbx_seq_one_letter_code
_entity_poly.pdbx_strand_id
1 'polypeptide(L)'
;MSAFCDKFRSTNEERRMAESKTSSDVGIVGLLGILIGGACVLVALVGVLNTAFDLNLALSVSGTSTPLPKHWDEVFGVAAAGVLIMALTVFGGFVRRKFTEAKGKPLLRVGILLGAFALLVMAGRGLQIVALTMTYGSMLAYYSTDGDLDDVKAELAGKPDRAALDQAVDRAAQYNNAPALALLLEAGADMRGSTLPEAQRRCALVGKSYEFIKTAIDHGIKPDACPRGEIAVWEAVKFAKSDDEAAKNVTLLLGGGWSASATPDYDKRSPKKIAAEKKWSKTLQALGDAG
;
A
#
# COMPACT_ATOMS: atom_id res chain seq x y z
N MET A 1 -69.31 -14.29 26.24
CA MET A 1 -68.10 -15.14 26.25
C MET A 1 -67.70 -15.64 24.86
N SER A 2 -68.64 -16.04 23.99
CA SER A 2 -68.32 -16.49 22.61
C SER A 2 -67.65 -15.43 21.72
N ALA A 3 -68.10 -14.16 21.75
CA ALA A 3 -67.52 -13.09 20.94
C ALA A 3 -66.07 -12.68 21.31
N PHE A 4 -65.62 -13.00 22.52
CA PHE A 4 -64.26 -12.67 22.98
C PHE A 4 -63.22 -13.70 22.49
N CYS A 5 -63.61 -14.97 22.38
CA CYS A 5 -62.77 -16.03 21.83
C CYS A 5 -62.55 -15.88 20.32
N ASP A 6 -63.56 -15.43 19.56
CA ASP A 6 -63.42 -15.22 18.12
C ASP A 6 -62.49 -14.04 17.79
N LYS A 7 -62.52 -12.98 18.61
CA LYS A 7 -61.62 -11.83 18.46
C LYS A 7 -60.17 -12.20 18.76
N PHE A 8 -59.92 -13.03 19.78
CA PHE A 8 -58.57 -13.53 20.07
C PHE A 8 -58.04 -14.50 19.01
N ARG A 9 -58.90 -15.34 18.41
CA ARG A 9 -58.51 -16.25 17.32
C ARG A 9 -58.15 -15.49 16.04
N SER A 10 -58.97 -14.50 15.65
CA SER A 10 -58.70 -13.59 14.53
C SER A 10 -57.37 -12.84 14.68
N THR A 11 -57.07 -12.34 15.89
CA THR A 11 -55.86 -11.53 16.13
C THR A 11 -54.58 -12.38 16.16
N ASN A 12 -54.69 -13.65 16.58
CA ASN A 12 -53.57 -14.61 16.53
C ASN A 12 -53.32 -15.16 15.12
N GLU A 13 -54.34 -15.30 14.28
CA GLU A 13 -54.16 -15.67 12.86
C GLU A 13 -53.55 -14.51 12.05
N GLU A 14 -53.96 -13.26 12.31
CA GLU A 14 -53.34 -12.08 11.69
C GLU A 14 -51.88 -11.90 12.14
N ARG A 15 -51.55 -12.15 13.42
CA ARG A 15 -50.14 -12.14 13.88
C ARG A 15 -49.31 -13.27 13.25
N ARG A 16 -49.85 -14.48 13.12
CA ARG A 16 -49.16 -15.59 12.43
C ARG A 16 -48.99 -15.32 10.93
N MET A 17 -49.93 -14.62 10.29
CA MET A 17 -49.78 -14.20 8.89
C MET A 17 -48.83 -13.00 8.71
N ALA A 18 -48.64 -12.16 9.73
CA ALA A 18 -47.65 -11.09 9.72
C ALA A 18 -46.22 -11.58 9.99
N GLU A 19 -46.01 -12.57 10.86
CA GLU A 19 -44.69 -13.15 11.14
C GLU A 19 -44.15 -14.05 10.02
N SER A 20 -45.02 -14.62 9.18
CA SER A 20 -44.64 -15.50 8.07
C SER A 20 -44.23 -14.74 6.79
N LYS A 21 -44.40 -13.40 6.75
CA LYS A 21 -44.10 -12.57 5.57
C LYS A 21 -42.71 -11.95 5.55
N THR A 22 -41.80 -12.40 6.40
CA THR A 22 -40.35 -12.28 6.15
C THR A 22 -39.87 -13.48 5.35
N SER A 23 -40.50 -13.73 4.20
CA SER A 23 -39.87 -14.46 3.11
C SER A 23 -38.68 -13.62 2.68
N SER A 24 -37.50 -13.92 3.22
CA SER A 24 -36.26 -13.33 2.76
C SER A 24 -36.13 -13.66 1.28
N ASP A 25 -36.28 -12.66 0.42
CA ASP A 25 -36.00 -12.70 -1.03
C ASP A 25 -34.50 -13.01 -1.34
N VAL A 26 -33.74 -13.39 -0.31
CA VAL A 26 -32.35 -13.78 -0.36
C VAL A 26 -32.33 -15.31 -0.52
N GLY A 27 -32.08 -15.78 -1.75
CA GLY A 27 -31.91 -17.20 -2.02
C GLY A 27 -30.81 -17.82 -1.13
N ILE A 28 -30.83 -19.14 -0.93
CA ILE A 28 -29.94 -19.89 -0.02
C ILE A 28 -28.46 -19.48 -0.16
N VAL A 29 -27.98 -19.28 -1.39
CA VAL A 29 -26.61 -18.83 -1.67
C VAL A 29 -26.33 -17.45 -1.09
N GLY A 30 -27.27 -16.51 -1.18
CA GLY A 30 -27.15 -15.20 -0.57
C GLY A 30 -27.23 -15.24 0.96
N LEU A 31 -28.05 -16.13 1.53
CA LEU A 31 -28.08 -16.32 2.98
C LEU A 31 -26.72 -16.84 3.48
N LEU A 32 -26.15 -17.83 2.79
CA LEU A 32 -24.81 -18.35 3.08
C LEU A 32 -23.74 -17.27 2.95
N GLY A 33 -23.78 -16.46 1.90
CA GLY A 33 -22.87 -15.32 1.73
C GLY A 33 -22.92 -14.34 2.90
N ILE A 34 -24.12 -13.97 3.35
CA ILE A 34 -24.29 -13.07 4.50
C ILE A 34 -23.77 -13.71 5.79
N LEU A 35 -24.05 -15.00 6.01
CA LEU A 35 -23.57 -15.72 7.20
C LEU A 35 -22.04 -15.84 7.22
N ILE A 36 -21.42 -16.16 6.09
CA ILE A 36 -19.96 -16.22 5.96
C ILE A 36 -19.36 -14.83 6.20
N GLY A 37 -19.91 -13.78 5.57
CA GLY A 37 -19.43 -12.42 5.77
C GLY A 37 -19.60 -11.94 7.22
N GLY A 38 -20.72 -12.26 7.85
CA GLY A 38 -20.97 -11.99 9.26
C GLY A 38 -20.01 -12.75 10.18
N ALA A 39 -19.72 -14.02 9.89
CA ALA A 39 -18.73 -14.80 10.62
C ALA A 39 -17.33 -14.20 10.51
N CYS A 40 -16.91 -13.73 9.33
CA CYS A 40 -15.65 -13.00 9.17
C CYS A 40 -15.61 -11.73 10.04
N VAL A 41 -16.67 -10.92 10.05
CA VAL A 41 -16.74 -9.72 10.90
C VAL A 41 -16.67 -10.08 12.39
N LEU A 42 -17.34 -11.16 12.83
CA LEU A 42 -17.26 -11.65 14.20
C LEU A 42 -15.85 -12.10 14.57
N VAL A 43 -15.18 -12.85 13.69
CA VAL A 43 -13.79 -13.26 13.89
C VAL A 43 -12.86 -12.04 13.98
N ALA A 44 -13.08 -11.01 13.15
CA ALA A 44 -12.33 -9.78 13.23
C ALA A 44 -12.57 -9.03 14.55
N LEU A 45 -13.81 -8.95 15.05
CA LEU A 45 -14.13 -8.35 16.35
C LEU A 45 -13.43 -9.07 17.51
N VAL A 46 -13.39 -10.40 17.48
CA VAL A 46 -12.61 -11.19 18.46
C VAL A 46 -11.11 -10.94 18.26
N GLY A 47 -10.64 -10.80 17.03
CA GLY A 47 -9.27 -10.43 16.68
C GLY A 47 -8.84 -9.03 17.20
N VAL A 48 -9.77 -8.05 17.25
CA VAL A 48 -9.52 -6.75 17.88
C VAL A 48 -9.18 -6.94 19.36
N LEU A 49 -9.96 -7.76 20.08
CA LEU A 49 -9.69 -8.06 21.50
C LEU A 49 -8.37 -8.82 21.66
N ASN A 50 -8.12 -9.77 20.75
CA ASN A 50 -6.89 -10.55 20.71
C ASN A 50 -5.64 -9.67 20.56
N THR A 51 -5.68 -8.74 19.60
CA THR A 51 -4.59 -7.82 19.26
C THR A 51 -4.43 -6.71 20.31
N ALA A 52 -5.53 -6.15 20.82
CA ALA A 52 -5.49 -5.06 21.79
C ALA A 52 -5.00 -5.49 23.18
N PHE A 53 -5.24 -6.75 23.56
CA PHE A 53 -4.86 -7.29 24.88
C PHE A 53 -3.74 -8.34 24.82
N ASP A 54 -3.15 -8.58 23.64
CA ASP A 54 -2.13 -9.61 23.38
C ASP A 54 -2.51 -11.00 23.92
N LEU A 55 -3.80 -11.31 23.79
CA LEU A 55 -4.34 -12.61 24.20
C LEU A 55 -3.92 -13.59 23.09
N ASN A 56 -3.37 -14.75 23.43
CA ASN A 56 -2.94 -15.72 22.42
C ASN A 56 -4.11 -16.64 22.03
N LEU A 57 -5.25 -16.06 21.63
CA LEU A 57 -6.47 -16.82 21.37
C LEU A 57 -6.38 -17.56 20.03
N ALA A 58 -7.03 -18.73 19.99
CA ALA A 58 -7.17 -19.53 18.79
C ALA A 58 -8.60 -20.10 18.73
N LEU A 59 -9.12 -20.23 17.52
CA LEU A 59 -10.36 -20.95 17.27
C LEU A 59 -10.04 -22.44 17.15
N SER A 60 -10.62 -23.24 18.06
CA SER A 60 -10.54 -24.69 18.00
C SER A 60 -11.84 -25.24 17.43
N VAL A 61 -11.75 -25.93 16.29
CA VAL A 61 -12.87 -26.69 15.71
C VAL A 61 -12.38 -28.10 15.40
N SER A 62 -12.97 -29.09 16.09
CA SER A 62 -12.86 -30.53 15.86
C SER A 62 -11.52 -31.00 15.26
N GLY A 63 -10.42 -30.81 16.00
CA GLY A 63 -9.09 -31.32 15.64
C GLY A 63 -8.15 -30.34 14.93
N THR A 64 -8.59 -29.11 14.64
CA THR A 64 -7.74 -28.04 14.09
C THR A 64 -7.80 -26.79 14.97
N SER A 65 -6.63 -26.20 15.25
CA SER A 65 -6.49 -24.93 15.95
C SER A 65 -6.03 -23.89 14.95
N THR A 66 -6.88 -22.90 14.66
CA THR A 66 -6.51 -21.78 13.80
C THR A 66 -6.26 -20.56 14.68
N PRO A 67 -5.04 -19.98 14.67
CA PRO A 67 -4.75 -18.80 15.46
C PRO A 67 -5.64 -17.63 15.01
N LEU A 68 -6.15 -16.86 15.97
CA LEU A 68 -6.87 -15.63 15.67
C LEU A 68 -5.90 -14.52 15.23
N PRO A 69 -6.37 -13.53 14.46
CA PRO A 69 -5.56 -12.38 14.05
C PRO A 69 -4.83 -11.74 15.24
N LYS A 70 -3.53 -11.48 15.08
CA LYS A 70 -2.67 -10.85 16.11
C LYS A 70 -2.12 -9.50 15.69
N HIS A 71 -2.28 -9.15 14.42
CA HIS A 71 -1.84 -7.88 13.88
C HIS A 71 -3.06 -7.09 13.39
N TRP A 72 -3.02 -5.77 13.56
CA TRP A 72 -4.10 -4.89 13.13
C TRP A 72 -4.43 -5.06 11.63
N ASP A 73 -3.42 -5.31 10.80
CA ASP A 73 -3.59 -5.56 9.37
C ASP A 73 -4.43 -6.81 9.08
N GLU A 74 -4.24 -7.88 9.85
CA GLU A 74 -5.01 -9.12 9.73
C GLU A 74 -6.46 -8.90 10.18
N VAL A 75 -6.66 -8.17 11.27
CA VAL A 75 -7.98 -7.81 11.79
C VAL A 75 -8.77 -6.99 10.76
N PHE A 76 -8.15 -5.94 10.20
CA PHE A 76 -8.76 -5.11 9.18
C PHE A 76 -9.02 -5.89 7.88
N GLY A 77 -8.09 -6.76 7.48
CA GLY A 77 -8.25 -7.61 6.29
C GLY A 77 -9.45 -8.54 6.39
N VAL A 78 -9.62 -9.23 7.52
CA VAL A 78 -10.76 -10.15 7.75
C VAL A 78 -12.08 -9.38 7.86
N ALA A 79 -12.09 -8.22 8.53
CA ALA A 79 -13.28 -7.37 8.61
C ALA A 79 -13.70 -6.86 7.22
N ALA A 80 -12.75 -6.35 6.44
CA ALA A 80 -12.99 -5.84 5.10
C ALA A 80 -13.53 -6.93 4.15
N ALA A 81 -12.97 -8.14 4.21
CA ALA A 81 -13.47 -9.28 3.44
C ALA A 81 -14.92 -9.63 3.82
N GLY A 82 -15.23 -9.66 5.12
CA GLY A 82 -16.58 -9.92 5.61
C GLY A 82 -17.61 -8.89 5.13
N VAL A 83 -17.28 -7.60 5.24
CA VAL A 83 -18.12 -6.50 4.75
C VAL A 83 -18.30 -6.57 3.24
N LEU A 84 -17.24 -6.86 2.48
CA LEU A 84 -17.30 -6.98 1.02
C LEU A 84 -18.22 -8.12 0.57
N ILE A 85 -18.12 -9.30 1.20
CA ILE A 85 -18.98 -10.45 0.88
C ILE A 85 -20.45 -10.09 1.14
N MET A 86 -20.76 -9.47 2.28
CA MET A 86 -22.12 -9.02 2.58
C MET A 86 -22.61 -7.99 1.56
N ALA A 87 -21.80 -6.98 1.25
CA ALA A 87 -22.14 -5.93 0.30
C ALA A 87 -22.42 -6.48 -1.12
N LEU A 88 -21.55 -7.36 -1.64
CA LEU A 88 -21.74 -8.02 -2.93
C LEU A 88 -23.00 -8.90 -2.95
N THR A 89 -23.29 -9.57 -1.83
CA THR A 89 -24.48 -10.41 -1.71
C THR A 89 -25.76 -9.60 -1.72
N VAL A 90 -25.81 -8.48 -0.97
CA VAL A 90 -26.94 -7.55 -0.98
C VAL A 90 -27.11 -6.91 -2.36
N PHE A 91 -26.00 -6.50 -2.99
CA PHE A 91 -26.01 -5.94 -4.34
C PHE A 91 -26.52 -6.93 -5.39
N GLY A 92 -26.06 -8.18 -5.36
CA GLY A 92 -26.54 -9.25 -6.25
C GLY A 92 -28.04 -9.50 -6.08
N GLY A 93 -28.54 -9.49 -4.84
CA GLY A 93 -29.97 -9.55 -4.54
C GLY A 93 -30.75 -8.38 -5.14
N PHE A 94 -30.22 -7.15 -5.01
CA PHE A 94 -30.82 -5.95 -5.60
C PHE A 94 -30.90 -6.02 -7.13
N VAL A 95 -29.80 -6.41 -7.80
CA VAL A 95 -29.75 -6.56 -9.27
C VAL A 95 -30.73 -7.62 -9.73
N ARG A 96 -30.78 -8.78 -9.05
CA ARG A 96 -31.74 -9.85 -9.35
C ARG A 96 -33.19 -9.37 -9.23
N ARG A 97 -33.51 -8.62 -8.18
CA ARG A 97 -34.85 -8.06 -7.98
C ARG A 97 -35.22 -7.12 -9.12
N LYS A 98 -34.33 -6.16 -9.47
CA LYS A 98 -34.54 -5.24 -10.60
C LYS A 98 -34.67 -5.95 -11.95
N PHE A 99 -33.86 -6.98 -12.18
CA PHE A 99 -33.93 -7.78 -13.41
C PHE A 99 -35.26 -8.54 -13.53
N THR A 100 -35.76 -9.05 -12.39
CA THR A 100 -37.05 -9.76 -12.32
C THR A 100 -38.22 -8.79 -12.51
N GLU A 101 -38.18 -7.61 -11.88
CA GLU A 101 -39.16 -6.52 -12.08
C GLU A 101 -39.23 -6.08 -13.56
N ALA A 102 -38.12 -6.14 -14.29
CA ALA A 102 -38.05 -5.80 -15.71
C ALA A 102 -38.58 -6.90 -16.67
N LYS A 103 -39.35 -7.88 -16.18
CA LYS A 103 -39.93 -8.96 -17.01
C LYS A 103 -40.81 -8.38 -18.13
N GLY A 104 -40.58 -8.85 -19.35
CA GLY A 104 -41.26 -8.34 -20.56
C GLY A 104 -40.63 -7.09 -21.19
N LYS A 105 -39.59 -6.50 -20.59
CA LYS A 105 -38.87 -5.33 -21.12
C LYS A 105 -37.40 -5.69 -21.41
N PRO A 106 -37.06 -6.26 -22.58
CA PRO A 106 -35.73 -6.79 -22.85
C PRO A 106 -34.63 -5.73 -22.82
N LEU A 107 -34.88 -4.53 -23.35
CA LEU A 107 -33.92 -3.41 -23.32
C LEU A 107 -33.58 -2.99 -21.88
N LEU A 108 -34.57 -2.95 -21.00
CA LEU A 108 -34.38 -2.59 -19.59
C LEU A 108 -33.52 -3.63 -18.86
N ARG A 109 -33.69 -4.91 -19.18
CA ARG A 109 -32.88 -6.01 -18.62
C ARG A 109 -31.41 -5.91 -19.03
N VAL A 110 -31.15 -5.62 -20.30
CA VAL A 110 -29.78 -5.38 -20.79
C VAL A 110 -29.17 -4.17 -20.09
N GLY A 111 -29.92 -3.08 -19.95
CA GLY A 111 -29.48 -1.88 -19.22
C GLY A 111 -29.12 -2.17 -17.75
N ILE A 112 -29.92 -2.98 -17.05
CA ILE A 112 -29.64 -3.39 -15.66
C ILE A 112 -28.34 -4.20 -15.57
N LEU A 113 -28.13 -5.15 -16.47
CA LEU A 113 -26.90 -5.97 -16.46
C LEU A 113 -25.66 -5.14 -16.79
N LEU A 114 -25.73 -4.28 -17.81
CA LEU A 114 -24.63 -3.39 -18.17
C LEU A 114 -24.33 -2.38 -17.05
N GLY A 115 -25.35 -1.80 -16.43
CA GLY A 115 -25.19 -0.90 -15.30
C GLY A 115 -24.57 -1.59 -14.09
N ALA A 116 -25.00 -2.81 -13.77
CA ALA A 116 -24.41 -3.61 -12.70
C ALA A 116 -22.94 -3.96 -12.99
N PHE A 117 -22.62 -4.33 -14.24
CA PHE A 117 -21.26 -4.61 -14.65
C PHE A 117 -20.36 -3.36 -14.56
N ALA A 118 -20.83 -2.22 -15.06
CA ALA A 118 -20.10 -0.96 -14.96
C ALA A 118 -19.84 -0.55 -13.51
N LEU A 119 -20.84 -0.70 -12.62
CA LEU A 119 -20.66 -0.45 -11.19
C LEU A 119 -19.63 -1.38 -10.55
N LEU A 120 -19.63 -2.68 -10.90
CA LEU A 120 -18.63 -3.62 -10.40
C LEU A 120 -17.22 -3.27 -10.88
N VAL A 121 -17.06 -2.88 -12.15
CA VAL A 121 -15.76 -2.45 -12.70
C VAL A 121 -15.27 -1.19 -11.96
N MET A 122 -16.14 -0.19 -11.77
CA MET A 122 -15.78 1.05 -11.06
C MET A 122 -15.44 0.79 -9.59
N ALA A 123 -16.23 -0.02 -8.90
CA ALA A 123 -15.97 -0.37 -7.50
C ALA A 123 -14.68 -1.18 -7.36
N GLY A 124 -14.44 -2.14 -8.25
CA GLY A 124 -13.22 -2.94 -8.28
C GLY A 124 -11.97 -2.08 -8.51
N ARG A 125 -12.04 -1.14 -9.47
CA ARG A 125 -10.96 -0.18 -9.71
C ARG A 125 -10.74 0.75 -8.52
N GLY A 126 -11.80 1.25 -7.90
CA GLY A 126 -11.70 2.07 -6.67
C GLY A 126 -11.01 1.31 -5.54
N LEU A 127 -11.40 0.06 -5.30
CA LEU A 127 -10.77 -0.79 -4.27
C LEU A 127 -9.29 -1.05 -4.56
N GLN A 128 -8.94 -1.31 -5.82
CA GLN A 128 -7.56 -1.48 -6.26
C GLN A 128 -6.71 -0.23 -5.96
N ILE A 129 -7.21 0.96 -6.32
CA ILE A 129 -6.51 2.24 -6.05
C ILE A 129 -6.31 2.45 -4.55
N VAL A 130 -7.33 2.18 -3.73
CA VAL A 130 -7.23 2.31 -2.27
C VAL A 130 -6.17 1.33 -1.73
N ALA A 131 -6.19 0.07 -2.15
CA ALA A 131 -5.24 -0.93 -1.71
C ALA A 131 -3.78 -0.56 -2.08
N LEU A 132 -3.57 -0.09 -3.31
CA LEU A 132 -2.26 0.37 -3.77
C LEU A 132 -1.82 1.62 -3.00
N THR A 133 -2.71 2.59 -2.81
CA THR A 133 -2.41 3.82 -2.05
C THR A 133 -2.08 3.52 -0.58
N MET A 134 -2.78 2.57 0.06
CA MET A 134 -2.45 2.17 1.43
C MET A 134 -1.09 1.45 1.53
N THR A 135 -0.72 0.70 0.50
CA THR A 135 0.54 -0.08 0.48
C THR A 135 1.74 0.79 0.11
N TYR A 136 1.58 1.67 -0.87
CA TYR A 136 2.67 2.44 -1.47
C TYR A 136 2.71 3.90 -0.99
N GLY A 137 1.63 4.40 -0.39
CA GLY A 137 1.44 5.78 0.07
C GLY A 137 0.66 6.64 -0.93
N SER A 138 0.92 6.47 -2.22
CA SER A 138 0.23 7.15 -3.33
C SER A 138 0.33 6.34 -4.62
N MET A 139 -0.55 6.62 -5.60
CA MET A 139 -0.44 6.06 -6.94
C MET A 139 0.87 6.50 -7.63
N LEU A 140 1.27 7.75 -7.45
CA LEU A 140 2.57 8.24 -7.93
C LEU A 140 3.73 7.41 -7.38
N ALA A 141 3.71 7.08 -6.08
CA ALA A 141 4.74 6.27 -5.45
C ALA A 141 4.72 4.80 -5.92
N TYR A 142 3.54 4.27 -6.21
CA TYR A 142 3.38 2.95 -6.85
C TYR A 142 3.99 2.94 -8.25
N TYR A 143 3.63 3.87 -9.13
CA TYR A 143 4.20 3.93 -10.48
C TYR A 143 5.70 4.23 -10.50
N SER A 144 6.18 5.00 -9.54
CA SER A 144 7.63 5.24 -9.34
C SER A 144 8.37 3.99 -8.89
N THR A 145 7.69 3.03 -8.26
CA THR A 145 8.24 1.70 -7.94
C THR A 145 8.43 0.87 -9.21
N ASP A 146 7.37 0.78 -10.04
CA ASP A 146 7.35 -0.08 -11.23
C ASP A 146 8.12 0.53 -12.42
N GLY A 147 8.29 1.85 -12.44
CA GLY A 147 8.93 2.57 -13.54
C GLY A 147 8.09 2.75 -14.77
N ASP A 148 6.77 2.75 -14.58
CA ASP A 148 5.85 3.18 -15.61
C ASP A 148 5.91 4.70 -15.75
N LEU A 149 6.76 5.17 -16.66
CA LEU A 149 7.04 6.60 -16.84
C LEU A 149 5.85 7.38 -17.40
N ASP A 150 4.95 6.71 -18.13
CA ASP A 150 3.77 7.38 -18.68
C ASP A 150 2.74 7.62 -17.59
N ASP A 151 2.52 6.64 -16.71
CA ASP A 151 1.66 6.80 -15.53
C ASP A 151 2.27 7.77 -14.51
N VAL A 152 3.60 7.79 -14.31
CA VAL A 152 4.28 8.81 -13.49
C VAL A 152 4.00 10.22 -14.05
N LYS A 153 4.14 10.44 -15.35
CA LYS A 153 3.83 11.74 -15.98
C LYS A 153 2.36 12.12 -15.83
N ALA A 154 1.45 11.14 -15.97
CA ALA A 154 0.02 11.37 -15.83
C ALA A 154 -0.34 11.82 -14.41
N GLU A 155 0.19 11.15 -13.39
CA GLU A 155 0.00 11.53 -11.98
C GLU A 155 0.63 12.89 -11.67
N LEU A 156 1.84 13.18 -12.19
CA LEU A 156 2.50 14.48 -12.03
C LEU A 156 1.71 15.64 -12.67
N ALA A 157 1.03 15.41 -13.80
CA ALA A 157 0.17 16.40 -14.42
C ALA A 157 -1.01 16.83 -13.51
N GLY A 158 -1.41 15.95 -12.58
CA GLY A 158 -2.39 16.23 -11.54
C GLY A 158 -1.90 17.19 -10.43
N LYS A 159 -0.62 17.60 -10.47
CA LYS A 159 0.04 18.44 -9.46
C LYS A 159 -0.11 17.83 -8.05
N PRO A 160 0.47 16.65 -7.83
CA PRO A 160 0.40 15.96 -6.54
C PRO A 160 0.97 16.84 -5.43
N ASP A 161 0.46 16.63 -4.22
CA ASP A 161 0.95 17.37 -3.07
C ASP A 161 2.38 16.95 -2.69
N ARG A 162 2.95 17.68 -1.73
CA ARG A 162 4.32 17.45 -1.31
C ARG A 162 4.54 16.08 -0.68
N ALA A 163 3.54 15.53 0.01
CA ALA A 163 3.64 14.23 0.64
C ALA A 163 3.71 13.10 -0.39
N ALA A 164 2.90 13.19 -1.46
CA ALA A 164 2.95 12.25 -2.56
C ALA A 164 4.30 12.29 -3.30
N LEU A 165 4.87 13.48 -3.51
CA LEU A 165 6.22 13.63 -4.09
C LEU A 165 7.31 13.01 -3.19
N ASP A 166 7.29 13.29 -1.89
CA ASP A 166 8.27 12.74 -0.93
C ASP A 166 8.21 11.21 -0.91
N GLN A 167 7.01 10.63 -0.86
CA GLN A 167 6.81 9.18 -0.92
C GLN A 167 7.28 8.57 -2.26
N ALA A 168 7.05 9.27 -3.37
CA ALA A 168 7.46 8.79 -4.68
C ALA A 168 8.98 8.78 -4.85
N VAL A 169 9.68 9.79 -4.31
CA VAL A 169 11.15 9.81 -4.27
C VAL A 169 11.68 8.63 -3.45
N ASP A 170 11.11 8.36 -2.28
CA ASP A 170 11.51 7.24 -1.43
C ASP A 170 11.31 5.89 -2.13
N ARG A 171 10.20 5.72 -2.85
CA ARG A 171 9.94 4.50 -3.64
C ARG A 171 10.85 4.37 -4.86
N ALA A 172 11.05 5.44 -5.63
CA ALA A 172 12.01 5.44 -6.74
C ALA A 172 13.41 5.05 -6.24
N ALA A 173 13.81 5.58 -5.09
CA ALA A 173 15.07 5.24 -4.42
C ALA A 173 15.13 3.79 -3.96
N GLN A 174 14.06 3.25 -3.38
CA GLN A 174 14.00 1.85 -2.95
C GLN A 174 14.28 0.89 -4.11
N TYR A 175 13.77 1.20 -5.31
CA TYR A 175 13.88 0.34 -6.49
C TYR A 175 14.94 0.79 -7.52
N ASN A 176 15.78 1.78 -7.17
CA ASN A 176 16.83 2.34 -8.05
C ASN A 176 16.29 2.85 -9.40
N ASN A 177 15.10 3.45 -9.39
CA ASN A 177 14.43 3.91 -10.59
C ASN A 177 14.84 5.34 -10.98
N ALA A 178 16.00 5.45 -11.62
CA ALA A 178 16.57 6.74 -12.02
C ALA A 178 15.70 7.53 -13.01
N PRO A 179 15.04 6.92 -14.02
CA PRO A 179 14.15 7.66 -14.91
C PRO A 179 12.91 8.24 -14.21
N ALA A 180 12.31 7.50 -13.27
CA ALA A 180 11.22 8.04 -12.47
C ALA A 180 11.69 9.19 -11.57
N LEU A 181 12.88 9.06 -10.95
CA LEU A 181 13.48 10.14 -10.17
C LEU A 181 13.64 11.43 -11.00
N ALA A 182 14.12 11.33 -12.24
CA ALA A 182 14.28 12.50 -13.11
C ALA A 182 12.95 13.26 -13.26
N LEU A 183 11.87 12.56 -13.59
CA LEU A 183 10.54 13.15 -13.73
C LEU A 183 10.05 13.79 -12.42
N LEU A 184 10.28 13.12 -11.28
CA LEU A 184 9.91 13.65 -9.96
C LEU A 184 10.66 14.96 -9.66
N LEU A 185 11.97 15.00 -9.91
CA LEU A 185 12.80 16.19 -9.68
C LEU A 185 12.44 17.33 -10.64
N GLU A 186 12.13 17.04 -11.90
CA GLU A 186 11.59 18.01 -12.87
C GLU A 186 10.26 18.61 -12.41
N ALA A 187 9.43 17.83 -11.73
CA ALA A 187 8.17 18.28 -11.15
C ALA A 187 8.33 19.00 -9.79
N GLY A 188 9.56 19.23 -9.33
CA GLY A 188 9.85 19.97 -8.10
C GLY A 188 9.85 19.12 -6.83
N ALA A 189 9.94 17.79 -6.95
CA ALA A 189 10.33 16.97 -5.81
C ALA A 189 11.74 17.37 -5.34
N ASP A 190 12.00 17.20 -4.04
CA ASP A 190 13.36 17.22 -3.53
C ASP A 190 13.58 16.03 -2.59
N MET A 191 14.82 15.82 -2.15
CA MET A 191 15.21 14.62 -1.40
C MET A 191 15.25 14.83 0.12
N ARG A 192 14.59 15.89 0.64
CA ARG A 192 14.60 16.22 2.07
C ARG A 192 13.60 15.41 2.88
N GLY A 193 12.61 14.77 2.27
CA GLY A 193 11.54 14.07 2.98
C GLY A 193 10.85 14.99 4.01
N SER A 194 10.59 16.23 3.60
CA SER A 194 10.12 17.32 4.46
C SER A 194 8.80 17.00 5.20
N THR A 195 7.97 16.12 4.63
CA THR A 195 6.70 15.68 5.25
C THR A 195 6.87 14.63 6.34
N LEU A 196 8.06 14.05 6.49
CA LEU A 196 8.38 13.12 7.58
C LEU A 196 8.91 13.86 8.81
N PRO A 197 8.68 13.34 10.03
CA PRO A 197 9.37 13.79 11.23
C PRO A 197 10.88 13.76 11.05
N GLU A 198 11.59 14.78 11.55
CA GLU A 198 13.04 14.93 11.36
C GLU A 198 13.84 13.68 11.75
N ALA A 199 13.45 13.02 12.85
CA ALA A 199 14.08 11.79 13.31
C ALA A 199 13.98 10.62 12.32
N GLN A 200 12.99 10.63 11.42
CA GLN A 200 12.72 9.59 10.43
C GLN A 200 13.30 9.92 9.05
N ARG A 201 13.72 11.16 8.80
CA ARG A 201 14.31 11.56 7.52
C ARG A 201 15.62 10.82 7.27
N ARG A 202 15.79 10.37 6.02
CA ARG A 202 16.94 9.63 5.51
C ARG A 202 17.27 10.15 4.11
N CYS A 203 18.54 10.14 3.76
CA CYS A 203 18.98 10.52 2.44
C CYS A 203 18.67 9.38 1.45
N ALA A 204 17.78 9.63 0.49
CA ALA A 204 17.36 8.64 -0.50
C ALA A 204 18.47 8.23 -1.48
N LEU A 205 19.62 8.93 -1.52
CA LEU A 205 20.80 8.58 -2.34
C LEU A 205 21.68 7.48 -1.75
N VAL A 206 21.53 7.23 -0.46
CA VAL A 206 22.43 6.35 0.27
C VAL A 206 22.24 4.90 -0.19
N GLY A 207 23.35 4.26 -0.59
CA GLY A 207 23.36 2.87 -1.06
C GLY A 207 22.70 2.64 -2.43
N LYS A 208 22.59 3.66 -3.28
CA LYS A 208 21.92 3.56 -4.59
C LYS A 208 22.87 3.30 -5.76
N SER A 209 22.29 2.91 -6.89
CA SER A 209 23.00 2.69 -8.14
C SER A 209 23.63 3.99 -8.65
N TYR A 210 24.68 3.84 -9.47
CA TYR A 210 25.35 4.96 -10.12
C TYR A 210 24.37 5.86 -10.87
N GLU A 211 23.48 5.28 -11.69
CA GLU A 211 22.50 6.04 -12.47
C GLU A 211 21.55 6.84 -11.58
N PHE A 212 21.10 6.27 -10.46
CA PHE A 212 20.20 6.97 -9.54
C PHE A 212 20.91 8.15 -8.86
N ILE A 213 22.14 7.94 -8.39
CA ILE A 213 22.97 9.01 -7.80
C ILE A 213 23.23 10.09 -8.84
N LYS A 214 23.55 9.69 -10.07
CA LYS A 214 23.88 10.61 -11.16
C LYS A 214 22.68 11.49 -11.50
N THR A 215 21.51 10.91 -11.69
CA THR A 215 20.28 11.67 -11.93
C THR A 215 20.03 12.70 -10.84
N ALA A 216 20.16 12.34 -9.56
CA ALA A 216 19.95 13.29 -8.49
C ALA A 216 20.93 14.48 -8.54
N ILE A 217 22.22 14.20 -8.73
CA ILE A 217 23.26 15.23 -8.80
C ILE A 217 23.10 16.11 -10.05
N ASP A 218 22.76 15.52 -11.20
CA ASP A 218 22.50 16.26 -12.44
C ASP A 218 21.32 17.23 -12.29
N HIS A 219 20.33 16.89 -11.46
CA HIS A 219 19.21 17.75 -11.09
C HIS A 219 19.51 18.68 -9.89
N GLY A 220 20.78 18.80 -9.50
CA GLY A 220 21.24 19.79 -8.53
C GLY A 220 21.05 19.40 -7.07
N ILE A 221 20.75 18.13 -6.77
CA ILE A 221 20.71 17.64 -5.40
C ILE A 221 22.11 17.74 -4.80
N LYS A 222 22.17 18.30 -3.59
CA LYS A 222 23.37 18.56 -2.80
C LYS A 222 23.23 17.95 -1.39
N PRO A 223 24.32 17.89 -0.60
CA PRO A 223 24.26 17.33 0.75
C PRO A 223 23.19 17.94 1.67
N ASP A 224 22.93 19.25 1.55
CA ASP A 224 21.91 19.96 2.33
C ASP A 224 20.47 19.58 1.97
N ALA A 225 20.26 19.07 0.76
CA ALA A 225 18.99 18.52 0.30
C ALA A 225 18.81 17.03 0.67
N CYS A 226 19.74 16.42 1.40
CA CYS A 226 19.73 14.99 1.71
C CYS A 226 20.01 14.74 3.22
N PRO A 227 18.97 14.63 4.07
CA PRO A 227 19.11 14.49 5.51
C PRO A 227 19.91 13.25 5.88
N ARG A 228 20.92 13.41 6.76
CA ARG A 228 21.84 12.32 7.13
C ARG A 228 22.60 11.73 5.93
N GLY A 229 22.77 12.53 4.88
CA GLY A 229 23.44 12.15 3.65
C GLY A 229 24.96 12.28 3.70
N GLU A 230 25.53 12.84 4.78
CA GLU A 230 26.97 13.03 4.94
C GLU A 230 27.76 11.73 4.76
N ILE A 231 27.18 10.59 5.14
CA ILE A 231 27.80 9.26 5.03
C ILE A 231 27.65 8.60 3.65
N ALA A 232 27.12 9.28 2.62
CA ALA A 232 26.86 8.66 1.32
C ALA A 232 28.11 8.06 0.67
N VAL A 233 29.26 8.74 0.76
CA VAL A 233 30.55 8.24 0.26
C VAL A 233 30.98 6.99 1.03
N TRP A 234 30.79 6.97 2.35
CA TRP A 234 31.09 5.82 3.18
C TRP A 234 30.26 4.60 2.79
N GLU A 235 28.95 4.77 2.58
CA GLU A 235 28.08 3.68 2.16
C GLU A 235 28.41 3.16 0.76
N ALA A 236 28.72 4.07 -0.18
CA ALA A 236 29.16 3.69 -1.53
C ALA A 236 30.40 2.77 -1.49
N VAL A 237 31.37 3.04 -0.62
CA VAL A 237 32.56 2.17 -0.46
C VAL A 237 32.24 0.89 0.32
N LYS A 238 31.42 1.01 1.38
CA LYS A 238 31.09 -0.13 2.25
C LYS A 238 30.32 -1.21 1.51
N PHE A 239 29.30 -0.83 0.74
CA PHE A 239 28.30 -1.74 0.20
C PHE A 239 28.43 -2.03 -1.30
N ALA A 240 29.29 -1.32 -2.04
CA ALA A 240 29.56 -1.65 -3.44
C ALA A 240 30.05 -3.09 -3.63
N LYS A 241 29.77 -3.65 -4.82
CA LYS A 241 30.14 -5.03 -5.18
C LYS A 241 31.51 -5.12 -5.82
N SER A 242 32.06 -4.00 -6.31
CA SER A 242 33.35 -3.95 -7.00
C SER A 242 34.08 -2.62 -6.78
N ASP A 243 35.39 -2.63 -6.97
CA ASP A 243 36.24 -1.43 -6.95
C ASP A 243 35.79 -0.41 -8.01
N ASP A 244 35.43 -0.87 -9.21
CA ASP A 244 34.97 0.00 -10.30
C ASP A 244 33.66 0.72 -9.99
N GLU A 245 32.68 0.01 -9.42
CA GLU A 245 31.41 0.59 -8.99
C GLU A 245 31.62 1.62 -7.87
N ALA A 246 32.41 1.25 -6.86
CA ALA A 246 32.74 2.14 -5.76
C ALA A 246 33.46 3.41 -6.24
N ALA A 247 34.50 3.28 -7.07
CA ALA A 247 35.26 4.40 -7.59
C ALA A 247 34.38 5.38 -8.39
N LYS A 248 33.47 4.87 -9.23
CA LYS A 248 32.51 5.69 -9.99
C LYS A 248 31.56 6.46 -9.07
N ASN A 249 30.94 5.77 -8.11
CA ASN A 249 30.01 6.39 -7.16
C ASN A 249 30.71 7.42 -6.26
N VAL A 250 31.92 7.10 -5.77
CA VAL A 250 32.72 8.01 -4.96
C VAL A 250 33.07 9.27 -5.74
N THR A 251 33.60 9.13 -6.96
CA THR A 251 33.96 10.29 -7.80
C THR A 251 32.77 11.21 -8.02
N LEU A 252 31.61 10.61 -8.31
CA LEU A 252 30.36 11.33 -8.53
C LEU A 252 29.87 12.06 -7.27
N LEU A 253 29.85 11.39 -6.12
CA LEU A 253 29.44 11.98 -4.84
C LEU A 253 30.40 13.09 -4.39
N LEU A 254 31.71 12.90 -4.51
CA LEU A 254 32.69 13.94 -4.18
C LEU A 254 32.56 15.15 -5.10
N GLY A 255 32.33 14.93 -6.41
CA GLY A 255 32.04 16.01 -7.36
C GLY A 255 30.76 16.79 -7.03
N GLY A 256 29.77 16.13 -6.41
CA GLY A 256 28.56 16.76 -5.89
C GLY A 256 28.72 17.47 -4.53
N GLY A 257 29.91 17.41 -3.91
CA GLY A 257 30.22 18.07 -2.64
C GLY A 257 30.00 17.23 -1.39
N TRP A 258 29.82 15.92 -1.50
CA TRP A 258 29.73 15.03 -0.33
C TRP A 258 31.09 14.83 0.35
N SER A 259 31.07 14.57 1.65
CA SER A 259 32.30 14.42 2.44
C SER A 259 33.00 13.08 2.18
N ALA A 260 34.31 13.14 1.93
CA ALA A 260 35.18 11.96 1.80
C ALA A 260 35.51 11.28 3.14
N SER A 261 35.21 11.93 4.27
CA SER A 261 35.68 11.52 5.60
C SER A 261 34.56 11.23 6.60
N ALA A 262 33.31 11.48 6.25
CA ALA A 262 32.18 11.20 7.13
C ALA A 262 32.07 9.70 7.41
N THR A 263 31.68 9.37 8.64
CA THR A 263 31.51 7.99 9.13
C THR A 263 30.24 7.91 9.95
N PRO A 264 29.49 6.80 9.90
CA PRO A 264 28.34 6.60 10.78
C PRO A 264 28.80 6.34 12.22
N ASP A 265 27.93 6.62 13.19
CA ASP A 265 28.22 6.46 14.63
C ASP A 265 28.61 5.02 15.02
N TYR A 266 28.11 4.03 14.29
CA TYR A 266 28.31 2.60 14.57
C TYR A 266 29.56 2.00 13.91
N ASP A 267 30.22 2.69 12.98
CA ASP A 267 31.46 2.21 12.33
C ASP A 267 32.44 3.37 12.10
N LYS A 268 33.50 3.41 12.91
CA LYS A 268 34.52 4.47 12.88
C LYS A 268 35.53 4.34 11.74
N ARG A 269 35.44 3.32 10.89
CA ARG A 269 36.37 3.19 9.75
C ARG A 269 36.01 4.22 8.69
N SER A 270 36.99 5.00 8.25
CA SER A 270 36.84 5.94 7.14
C SER A 270 36.63 5.21 5.81
N PRO A 271 36.07 5.87 4.77
CA PRO A 271 35.96 5.29 3.44
C PRO A 271 37.32 4.80 2.90
N LYS A 272 38.40 5.56 3.13
CA LYS A 272 39.77 5.16 2.77
C LYS A 272 40.21 3.86 3.43
N LYS A 273 39.98 3.74 4.75
CA LYS A 273 40.32 2.51 5.48
C LYS A 273 39.57 1.30 4.95
N ILE A 274 38.28 1.45 4.63
CA ILE A 274 37.48 0.37 4.04
C ILE A 274 38.01 0.00 2.66
N ALA A 275 38.30 0.97 1.79
CA ALA A 275 38.85 0.72 0.46
C ALA A 275 40.21 0.00 0.53
N ALA A 276 41.08 0.39 1.46
CA ALA A 276 42.37 -0.26 1.70
C ALA A 276 42.20 -1.71 2.19
N GLU A 277 41.30 -1.97 3.16
CA GLU A 277 40.97 -3.32 3.64
C GLU A 277 40.47 -4.23 2.50
N LYS A 278 39.68 -3.67 1.56
CA LYS A 278 39.18 -4.38 0.38
C LYS A 278 40.17 -4.46 -0.79
N LYS A 279 41.35 -3.83 -0.68
CA LYS A 279 42.36 -3.70 -1.75
C LYS A 279 41.82 -3.04 -3.03
N TRP A 280 40.99 -2.01 -2.85
CA TRP A 280 40.31 -1.28 -3.92
C TRP A 280 41.10 -0.05 -4.37
N SER A 281 42.05 -0.28 -5.28
CA SER A 281 42.98 0.73 -5.77
C SER A 281 42.32 1.91 -6.48
N LYS A 282 41.28 1.68 -7.30
CA LYS A 282 40.61 2.76 -8.05
C LYS A 282 39.80 3.64 -7.11
N THR A 283 39.16 3.01 -6.12
CA THR A 283 38.41 3.72 -5.08
C THR A 283 39.34 4.56 -4.20
N LEU A 284 40.51 4.06 -3.84
CA LEU A 284 41.53 4.84 -3.12
C LEU A 284 41.97 6.07 -3.91
N GLN A 285 42.23 5.89 -5.22
CA GLN A 285 42.54 7.00 -6.11
C GLN A 285 41.40 8.03 -6.17
N ALA A 286 40.15 7.58 -6.28
CA ALA A 286 38.98 8.44 -6.28
C ALA A 286 38.81 9.22 -4.95
N LEU A 287 39.20 8.63 -3.82
CA LEU A 287 39.21 9.27 -2.50
C LEU A 287 40.39 10.24 -2.29
N GLY A 288 41.23 10.45 -3.31
CA GLY A 288 42.37 11.36 -3.27
C GLY A 288 43.64 10.77 -2.65
N ASP A 289 43.79 9.44 -2.62
CA ASP A 289 45.09 8.80 -2.40
C ASP A 289 45.73 8.51 -3.76
N ALA A 290 46.47 9.48 -4.29
CA ALA A 290 47.37 9.27 -5.41
C ALA A 290 48.82 9.28 -4.91
N GLY A 291 49.32 8.09 -4.53
CA GLY A 291 50.76 7.86 -4.27
C GLY A 291 51.26 8.34 -2.92
#